data_AF-A0A1G7RLH6-F1
#
_entry.id   AF-A0A1G7RLH6-F1
#
_cell.length_a   1.000
_cell.length_b   1.000
_cell.length_c   1.000
_cell.angle_alpha   90.00
_cell.angle_beta   90.00
_cell.angle_gamma   90.00
#
_symmetry.space_group_name_H-M   'P 1'
#
loop_
_entity.id
_entity.type
_entity.pdbx_description
1 polymer ?
#
loop_
_entity_poly.entity_id
_entity_poly.type
_entity_poly.pdbx_seq_one_letter_code
_entity_poly.pdbx_strand_id
1 'polypeptide(L)'
;MKKKFFALALIMTIVGVAYAQAPANTGYYYYQTNGKKGAELKTALYQILKNPDVVHYDSLWNAYKISDARPMGDSLIIWDMYSDISRYRIDFPTHKNSIEGVSGFQREHSMPKSWFNPTERNSSGLTYADVKPMYSDIVHVIPTDGTVNNKRSNNAYGEITDSAKVDWQSANGFSKQSKKGGCGTPGWKEYMGANASKTRVFEPNNEYKGDLARIYFYMVTCYEPVAGTWTSDMFDAESEDGYQPFAQWAFDMLMRWAKEDPVSQKEIDRNEAIYQLQGNRNPFVDYPGLEDYIWGSKKEVAFNYGGDTPNEGEPATNCEIILNEKTFGVDWTGNKNMRNYYTRTPLVASQNGIDIILSYGIEGSKLYSDSTHIRLYNKNVLTFRAHKNEITSIEFTIPAKADDKELIPLTGQMEGNTWRGQASEVMFTSTYTSSWPEANANKHIQIAKVKITVASPTGIQSINNHDTQHKGTYTISGRRINDNNLTKGVYIKNGKRLIL
;
A
#
# COMPACT_ATOMS: atom_id res chain seq x y z
N MET A 1 -10.91 24.56 62.68
CA MET A 1 -10.24 25.52 61.77
C MET A 1 -9.29 24.76 60.86
N LYS A 2 -9.53 24.82 59.55
CA LYS A 2 -8.93 23.96 58.52
C LYS A 2 -7.45 24.31 58.30
N LYS A 3 -6.56 23.31 58.36
CA LYS A 3 -5.16 23.39 57.93
C LYS A 3 -5.11 23.32 56.40
N LYS A 4 -4.50 24.32 55.76
CA LYS A 4 -4.23 24.34 54.31
C LYS A 4 -2.93 23.59 54.06
N PHE A 5 -2.98 22.47 53.34
CA PHE A 5 -1.83 21.86 52.68
C PHE A 5 -1.86 22.29 51.21
N PHE A 6 -0.81 22.98 50.78
CA PHE A 6 -0.50 23.21 49.37
C PHE A 6 0.11 21.92 48.82
N ALA A 7 -0.58 21.27 47.87
CA ALA A 7 0.00 20.24 47.03
C ALA A 7 0.11 20.80 45.61
N LEU A 8 1.35 21.07 45.19
CA LEU A 8 1.70 21.45 43.83
C LEU A 8 1.67 20.17 42.98
N ALA A 9 0.61 19.96 42.21
CA ALA A 9 0.57 18.89 41.22
C ALA A 9 1.29 19.38 39.95
N LEU A 10 2.52 18.92 39.77
CA LEU A 10 3.28 19.07 38.54
C LEU A 10 2.62 18.19 37.47
N ILE A 11 1.82 18.80 36.59
CA ILE A 11 1.32 18.16 35.37
C ILE A 11 2.53 17.96 34.46
N MET A 12 3.09 16.75 34.45
CA MET A 12 4.02 16.31 33.41
C MET A 12 3.23 16.17 32.10
N THR A 13 3.24 17.23 31.30
CA THR A 13 2.93 17.14 29.87
C THR A 13 4.02 16.26 29.23
N ILE A 14 3.71 14.99 29.04
CA ILE A 14 4.46 14.13 28.13
C ILE A 14 4.14 14.66 26.73
N VAL A 15 4.95 15.60 26.24
CA VAL A 15 5.06 15.87 24.82
C VAL A 15 5.77 14.65 24.24
N GLY A 16 4.98 13.68 23.78
CA GLY A 16 5.49 12.60 22.96
C GLY A 16 6.06 13.22 21.69
N VAL A 17 7.38 13.39 21.65
CA VAL A 17 8.08 13.56 20.39
C VAL A 17 7.92 12.23 19.68
N ALA A 18 6.97 12.17 18.74
CA ALA A 18 6.89 11.07 17.80
C ALA A 18 8.20 11.06 17.01
N TYR A 19 9.16 10.26 17.46
CA TYR A 19 10.17 9.73 16.55
C TYR A 19 9.38 9.05 15.44
N ALA A 20 9.61 9.45 14.19
CA ALA A 20 9.18 8.67 13.04
C ALA A 20 9.72 7.26 13.28
N GLN A 21 8.87 6.34 13.72
CA GLN A 21 9.26 4.96 13.85
C GLN A 21 9.68 4.50 12.47
N ALA A 22 10.81 3.80 12.40
CA ALA A 22 11.16 3.03 11.22
C ALA A 22 9.93 2.22 10.80
N PRO A 23 9.57 2.24 9.52
CA PRO A 23 8.33 1.69 9.02
C PRO A 23 8.21 0.25 9.44
N ALA A 24 7.07 -0.09 10.05
CA ALA A 24 6.74 -1.47 10.30
C ALA A 24 6.69 -2.21 8.95
N ASN A 25 7.65 -3.10 8.71
CA ASN A 25 7.56 -4.18 7.72
C ASN A 25 7.55 -3.82 6.22
N THR A 26 7.96 -2.61 5.78
CA THR A 26 8.04 -2.27 4.34
C THR A 26 9.35 -2.68 3.65
N GLY A 27 10.33 -3.23 4.38
CA GLY A 27 11.58 -3.75 3.82
C GLY A 27 12.47 -2.69 3.14
N TYR A 28 12.56 -2.71 1.81
CA TYR A 28 13.30 -1.73 0.99
C TYR A 28 12.42 -0.97 0.01
N TYR A 29 11.10 -1.13 0.12
CA TYR A 29 10.14 -0.65 -0.86
C TYR A 29 10.28 0.85 -1.15
N TYR A 30 10.62 1.65 -0.13
CA TYR A 30 10.82 3.10 -0.26
C TYR A 30 12.29 3.55 -0.21
N TYR A 31 13.26 2.66 -0.38
CA TYR A 31 14.68 3.00 -0.24
C TYR A 31 15.13 4.18 -1.14
N GLN A 32 14.58 4.28 -2.36
CA GLN A 32 14.92 5.35 -3.32
C GLN A 32 14.51 6.75 -2.86
N THR A 33 13.71 6.85 -1.79
CA THR A 33 13.28 8.13 -1.19
C THR A 33 14.31 8.73 -0.23
N ASN A 34 15.32 7.96 0.19
CA ASN A 34 16.36 8.44 1.10
C ASN A 34 17.13 9.63 0.52
N GLY A 35 17.30 10.66 1.34
CA GLY A 35 18.00 11.89 0.99
C GLY A 35 17.18 12.88 0.15
N LYS A 36 16.01 12.47 -0.35
CA LYS A 36 15.12 13.29 -1.18
C LYS A 36 14.35 14.30 -0.33
N LYS A 37 13.88 15.38 -0.96
CA LYS A 37 13.23 16.52 -0.31
C LYS A 37 12.06 17.02 -1.15
N GLY A 38 11.00 17.52 -0.51
CA GLY A 38 9.91 18.24 -1.17
C GLY A 38 9.41 17.56 -2.45
N ALA A 39 9.45 18.29 -3.58
CA ALA A 39 9.05 17.78 -4.89
C ALA A 39 9.85 16.56 -5.35
N GLU A 40 11.17 16.54 -5.09
CA GLU A 40 12.02 15.39 -5.44
C GLU A 40 11.60 14.12 -4.68
N LEU A 41 11.19 14.27 -3.41
CA LEU A 41 10.66 13.17 -2.60
C LEU A 41 9.31 12.70 -3.15
N LYS A 42 8.41 13.62 -3.49
CA LYS A 42 7.12 13.28 -4.12
C LYS A 42 7.33 12.48 -5.41
N THR A 43 8.18 12.98 -6.30
CA THR A 43 8.47 12.30 -7.57
C THR A 43 9.13 10.94 -7.33
N ALA A 44 10.03 10.80 -6.36
CA ALA A 44 10.60 9.50 -6.01
C ALA A 44 9.53 8.48 -5.56
N LEU A 45 8.55 8.94 -4.75
CA LEU A 45 7.40 8.12 -4.37
C LEU A 45 6.53 7.78 -5.58
N TYR A 46 6.22 8.74 -6.45
CA TYR A 46 5.50 8.48 -7.71
C TYR A 46 6.19 7.38 -8.53
N GLN A 47 7.52 7.40 -8.67
CA GLN A 47 8.23 6.37 -9.42
C GLN A 47 8.08 4.96 -8.84
N ILE A 48 7.87 4.85 -7.51
CA ILE A 48 7.60 3.59 -6.81
C ILE A 48 6.14 3.16 -6.98
N LEU A 49 5.20 4.12 -6.91
CA LEU A 49 3.76 3.86 -6.89
C LEU A 49 3.12 3.71 -8.28
N LYS A 50 3.75 4.29 -9.31
CA LYS A 50 3.22 4.31 -10.68
C LYS A 50 2.96 2.89 -11.19
N ASN A 51 1.86 2.72 -11.90
CA ASN A 51 1.38 1.44 -12.43
C ASN A 51 0.84 0.44 -11.39
N PRO A 52 -0.13 0.83 -10.53
CA PRO A 52 -0.83 -0.15 -9.71
C PRO A 52 -1.50 -1.23 -10.58
N ASP A 53 -1.37 -2.50 -10.19
CA ASP A 53 -2.10 -3.62 -10.80
C ASP A 53 -3.53 -3.65 -10.27
N VAL A 54 -4.32 -2.66 -10.67
CA VAL A 54 -5.70 -2.54 -10.21
C VAL A 54 -6.57 -3.65 -10.78
N VAL A 55 -7.42 -4.21 -9.92
CA VAL A 55 -8.44 -5.16 -10.34
C VAL A 55 -9.52 -4.47 -11.19
N HIS A 56 -10.30 -5.27 -11.92
CA HIS A 56 -11.52 -4.75 -12.54
C HIS A 56 -12.47 -4.18 -11.46
N TYR A 57 -13.21 -3.13 -11.77
CA TYR A 57 -14.07 -2.46 -10.80
C TYR A 57 -15.05 -3.42 -10.09
N ASP A 58 -15.63 -4.39 -10.81
CA ASP A 58 -16.51 -5.43 -10.25
C ASP A 58 -15.79 -6.47 -9.38
N SER A 59 -14.48 -6.60 -9.51
CA SER A 59 -13.68 -7.46 -8.65
C SER A 59 -13.37 -6.83 -7.28
N LEU A 60 -13.63 -5.52 -7.08
CA LEU A 60 -13.45 -4.86 -5.79
C LEU A 60 -14.28 -5.50 -4.67
N TRP A 61 -15.45 -6.08 -5.00
CA TRP A 61 -16.27 -6.79 -4.01
C TRP A 61 -15.55 -7.98 -3.37
N ASN A 62 -14.68 -8.67 -4.12
CA ASN A 62 -13.85 -9.74 -3.58
C ASN A 62 -12.63 -9.17 -2.84
N ALA A 63 -12.07 -8.06 -3.31
CA ALA A 63 -10.93 -7.41 -2.67
C ALA A 63 -11.27 -6.90 -1.26
N TYR A 64 -12.46 -6.34 -1.05
CA TYR A 64 -12.94 -5.93 0.27
C TYR A 64 -13.05 -7.07 1.27
N LYS A 65 -13.12 -8.32 0.80
CA LYS A 65 -13.09 -9.49 1.69
C LYS A 65 -11.76 -9.64 2.44
N ILE A 66 -10.74 -8.94 1.96
CA ILE A 66 -9.37 -8.97 2.47
C ILE A 66 -9.00 -7.62 3.06
N SER A 67 -9.28 -6.51 2.35
CA SER A 67 -8.84 -5.18 2.76
C SER A 67 -9.75 -4.50 3.78
N ASP A 68 -11.05 -4.82 3.79
CA ASP A 68 -12.06 -4.06 4.51
C ASP A 68 -13.01 -4.98 5.27
N ALA A 69 -12.49 -6.07 5.82
CA ALA A 69 -13.21 -7.03 6.64
C ALA A 69 -12.87 -6.86 8.12
N ARG A 70 -13.87 -6.95 9.00
CA ARG A 70 -13.65 -7.02 10.46
C ARG A 70 -14.51 -8.09 11.13
N PRO A 71 -14.02 -8.70 12.22
CA PRO A 71 -14.82 -9.63 13.00
C PRO A 71 -15.96 -8.90 13.74
N MET A 72 -17.12 -9.54 13.76
CA MET A 72 -18.23 -9.23 14.65
C MET A 72 -18.88 -10.53 15.10
N GLY A 73 -18.62 -10.91 16.35
CA GLY A 73 -18.99 -12.25 16.85
C GLY A 73 -18.36 -13.33 15.97
N ASP A 74 -19.18 -14.29 15.55
CA ASP A 74 -18.75 -15.42 14.70
C ASP A 74 -18.77 -15.10 13.18
N SER A 75 -19.00 -13.84 12.81
CA SER A 75 -19.09 -13.41 11.41
C SER A 75 -18.05 -12.35 11.05
N LEU A 76 -17.72 -12.28 9.76
CA LEU A 76 -16.98 -11.15 9.18
C LEU A 76 -17.96 -10.19 8.50
N ILE A 77 -17.80 -8.91 8.79
CA ILE A 77 -18.57 -7.83 8.18
C ILE A 77 -17.65 -6.83 7.47
N ILE A 78 -18.23 -6.06 6.57
CA ILE A 78 -17.56 -4.91 5.96
C ILE A 78 -17.23 -3.84 7.02
N TRP A 79 -16.00 -3.32 6.94
CA TRP A 79 -15.55 -2.17 7.73
C TRP A 79 -15.90 -0.86 7.02
N ASP A 80 -17.13 -0.42 7.25
CA ASP A 80 -17.66 0.83 6.72
C ASP A 80 -17.04 2.04 7.46
N MET A 81 -16.53 3.02 6.68
CA MET A 81 -15.90 4.24 7.20
C MET A 81 -16.88 5.41 7.31
N TYR A 82 -18.10 5.31 6.78
CA TYR A 82 -19.09 6.39 6.85
C TYR A 82 -20.32 6.07 7.70
N SER A 83 -20.52 4.82 8.11
CA SER A 83 -21.62 4.41 9.00
C SER A 83 -21.16 3.53 10.15
N ASP A 84 -21.63 3.82 11.35
CA ASP A 84 -21.38 3.04 12.56
C ASP A 84 -22.40 1.92 12.80
N ILE A 85 -23.49 1.86 12.02
CA ILE A 85 -24.53 0.82 12.13
C ILE A 85 -24.48 -0.21 11.00
N SER A 86 -23.66 -0.02 9.97
CA SER A 86 -23.46 -0.98 8.89
C SER A 86 -22.92 -2.32 9.39
N ARG A 87 -23.68 -3.40 9.17
CA ARG A 87 -23.35 -4.79 9.57
C ARG A 87 -23.43 -5.76 8.40
N TYR A 88 -22.95 -5.35 7.23
CA TYR A 88 -23.04 -6.14 6.01
C TYR A 88 -22.08 -7.33 6.06
N ARG A 89 -22.65 -8.54 6.05
CA ARG A 89 -21.90 -9.78 6.02
C ARG A 89 -21.15 -9.92 4.71
N ILE A 90 -19.90 -10.38 4.82
CA ILE A 90 -18.95 -10.46 3.71
C ILE A 90 -19.23 -11.62 2.75
N ASP A 91 -19.91 -12.65 3.26
CA ASP A 91 -20.31 -13.86 2.55
C ASP A 91 -21.70 -13.73 1.89
N PHE A 92 -22.49 -12.74 2.29
CA PHE A 92 -23.79 -12.41 1.69
C PHE A 92 -23.87 -10.91 1.36
N PRO A 93 -23.01 -10.42 0.45
CA PRO A 93 -22.97 -9.00 0.15
C PRO A 93 -24.27 -8.56 -0.52
N THR A 94 -24.83 -7.47 -0.02
CA THR A 94 -25.96 -6.77 -0.65
C THR A 94 -25.46 -5.42 -1.15
N HIS A 95 -25.91 -5.02 -2.35
CA HIS A 95 -25.40 -3.84 -3.06
C HIS A 95 -26.50 -2.82 -3.38
N LYS A 96 -27.41 -2.60 -2.42
CA LYS A 96 -28.55 -1.69 -2.60
C LYS A 96 -28.35 -0.40 -1.81
N ASN A 97 -29.03 0.64 -2.25
CA ASN A 97 -29.13 1.92 -1.55
C ASN A 97 -30.61 2.20 -1.28
N SER A 98 -31.03 2.12 -0.02
CA SER A 98 -32.41 2.43 0.38
C SER A 98 -32.48 2.85 1.85
N ILE A 99 -32.05 1.96 2.74
CA ILE A 99 -32.05 2.15 4.19
C ILE A 99 -30.65 1.81 4.72
N GLU A 100 -30.07 2.77 5.44
CA GLU A 100 -28.76 2.66 6.10
C GLU A 100 -28.73 1.43 7.03
N GLY A 101 -27.63 0.68 7.00
CA GLY A 101 -27.43 -0.52 7.81
C GLY A 101 -28.24 -1.76 7.40
N VAL A 102 -29.17 -1.63 6.45
CA VAL A 102 -30.09 -2.71 6.04
C VAL A 102 -29.89 -3.15 4.59
N SER A 103 -29.65 -2.20 3.68
CA SER A 103 -29.85 -2.45 2.24
C SER A 103 -28.62 -3.00 1.53
N GLY A 104 -27.44 -2.62 1.99
CA GLY A 104 -26.19 -3.02 1.40
C GLY A 104 -25.16 -1.90 1.34
N PHE A 105 -23.97 -2.28 0.89
CA PHE A 105 -22.86 -1.36 0.72
C PHE A 105 -22.53 -1.16 -0.76
N GLN A 106 -21.95 -0.02 -1.05
CA GLN A 106 -21.49 0.43 -2.35
C GLN A 106 -19.98 0.61 -2.36
N ARG A 107 -19.43 0.68 -3.58
CA ARG A 107 -18.06 1.10 -3.84
C ARG A 107 -18.08 2.62 -3.91
N GLU A 108 -17.48 3.26 -2.92
CA GLU A 108 -17.37 4.71 -2.82
C GLU A 108 -16.02 5.15 -3.34
N HIS A 109 -16.06 6.06 -4.30
CA HIS A 109 -14.88 6.79 -4.75
C HIS A 109 -14.64 7.95 -3.78
N SER A 110 -13.85 7.72 -2.72
CA SER A 110 -13.59 8.73 -1.65
C SER A 110 -12.95 10.03 -2.17
N MET A 111 -12.33 9.97 -3.35
CA MET A 111 -12.18 11.08 -4.28
C MET A 111 -13.14 10.83 -5.46
N PRO A 112 -14.21 11.62 -5.66
CA PRO A 112 -15.23 11.33 -6.67
C PRO A 112 -14.64 11.17 -8.07
N LYS A 113 -15.08 10.13 -8.79
CA LYS A 113 -14.68 9.88 -10.18
C LYS A 113 -14.89 11.06 -11.14
N SER A 114 -15.82 11.97 -10.81
CA SER A 114 -16.08 13.16 -11.61
C SER A 114 -14.94 14.18 -11.58
N TRP A 115 -14.04 14.10 -10.60
CA TRP A 115 -13.00 15.11 -10.39
C TRP A 115 -11.73 14.86 -11.18
N PHE A 116 -11.41 13.60 -11.46
CA PHE A 116 -10.22 13.20 -12.23
C PHE A 116 -10.56 12.73 -13.66
N ASN A 117 -11.66 13.26 -14.18
CA ASN A 117 -12.09 13.04 -15.55
C ASN A 117 -11.31 13.95 -16.51
N PRO A 118 -10.77 13.46 -17.64
CA PRO A 118 -10.35 14.33 -18.73
C PRO A 118 -11.48 15.29 -19.10
N THR A 119 -11.17 16.60 -19.11
CA THR A 119 -12.11 17.73 -19.24
C THR A 119 -12.96 17.76 -20.52
N GLU A 120 -12.81 16.78 -21.42
CA GLU A 120 -13.47 16.75 -22.74
C GLU A 120 -14.75 15.90 -22.81
N ARG A 121 -15.17 15.19 -21.74
CA ARG A 121 -16.38 14.34 -21.78
C ARG A 121 -17.34 14.62 -20.64
N ASN A 122 -18.60 14.85 -20.99
CA ASN A 122 -19.74 14.89 -20.05
C ASN A 122 -19.66 13.72 -19.05
N SER A 123 -19.79 14.04 -17.75
CA SER A 123 -19.66 13.12 -16.61
C SER A 123 -20.59 11.88 -16.65
N SER A 124 -21.58 11.86 -17.54
CA SER A 124 -22.54 10.77 -17.74
C SER A 124 -22.06 9.65 -18.69
N GLY A 125 -20.93 9.82 -19.39
CA GLY A 125 -20.49 8.92 -20.48
C GLY A 125 -19.12 8.25 -20.31
N LEU A 126 -18.46 8.41 -19.15
CA LEU A 126 -17.13 7.84 -18.94
C LEU A 126 -17.19 6.34 -18.68
N THR A 127 -16.34 5.62 -19.39
CA THR A 127 -16.14 4.20 -19.19
C THR A 127 -15.00 3.96 -18.20
N TYR A 128 -15.01 2.79 -17.56
CA TYR A 128 -13.90 2.29 -16.75
C TYR A 128 -12.55 2.40 -17.47
N ALA A 129 -12.51 2.23 -18.79
CA ALA A 129 -11.30 2.29 -19.59
C ALA A 129 -10.69 3.70 -19.68
N ASP A 130 -11.50 4.75 -19.58
CA ASP A 130 -11.06 6.15 -19.80
C ASP A 130 -10.23 6.70 -18.64
N VAL A 131 -10.40 6.13 -17.45
CA VAL A 131 -9.78 6.61 -16.19
C VAL A 131 -9.12 5.48 -15.40
N LYS A 132 -8.83 4.33 -16.04
CA LYS A 132 -7.98 3.28 -15.46
C LYS A 132 -6.54 3.83 -15.37
N PRO A 133 -5.81 3.64 -14.25
CA PRO A 133 -6.17 2.77 -13.11
C PRO A 133 -6.91 3.48 -11.96
N MET A 134 -7.00 4.81 -11.96
CA MET A 134 -7.65 5.58 -10.89
C MET A 134 -9.05 5.06 -10.55
N TYR A 135 -9.88 4.69 -11.54
CA TYR A 135 -11.26 4.28 -11.30
C TYR A 135 -11.43 3.08 -10.36
N SER A 136 -10.48 2.15 -10.32
CA SER A 136 -10.56 0.94 -9.48
C SER A 136 -9.41 0.81 -8.50
N ASP A 137 -8.63 1.87 -8.30
CA ASP A 137 -7.58 1.88 -7.28
C ASP A 137 -8.21 1.80 -5.88
N ILE A 138 -8.13 0.62 -5.27
CA ILE A 138 -8.75 0.32 -4.00
C ILE A 138 -8.20 1.17 -2.86
N VAL A 139 -7.04 1.83 -2.98
CA VAL A 139 -6.58 2.75 -1.92
C VAL A 139 -7.64 3.80 -1.63
N HIS A 140 -8.29 4.34 -2.66
CA HIS A 140 -9.33 5.36 -2.53
C HIS A 140 -10.76 4.86 -2.80
N VAL A 141 -10.96 3.69 -3.42
CA VAL A 141 -12.29 3.08 -3.51
C VAL A 141 -12.57 2.26 -2.25
N ILE A 142 -13.45 2.77 -1.39
CA ILE A 142 -13.77 2.18 -0.08
C ILE A 142 -15.18 1.58 -0.08
N PRO A 143 -15.47 0.52 0.71
CA PRO A 143 -16.82 0.04 0.88
C PRO A 143 -17.56 0.86 1.93
N THR A 144 -18.77 1.34 1.59
CA THR A 144 -19.61 2.14 2.49
C THR A 144 -21.07 1.80 2.30
N ASP A 145 -21.89 2.02 3.32
CA ASP A 145 -23.35 1.98 3.22
C ASP A 145 -23.87 2.75 1.99
N GLY A 146 -24.78 2.14 1.23
CA GLY A 146 -25.29 2.73 0.00
C GLY A 146 -26.06 4.02 0.20
N THR A 147 -26.75 4.20 1.33
CA THR A 147 -27.49 5.42 1.65
C THR A 147 -26.54 6.53 2.07
N VAL A 148 -25.54 6.22 2.89
CA VAL A 148 -24.52 7.22 3.25
C VAL A 148 -23.69 7.62 2.03
N ASN A 149 -23.34 6.67 1.14
CA ASN A 149 -22.68 6.95 -0.13
C ASN A 149 -23.47 7.95 -0.99
N ASN A 150 -24.78 7.72 -1.11
CA ASN A 150 -25.66 8.60 -1.88
C ASN A 150 -25.71 10.01 -1.32
N LYS A 151 -25.67 10.14 0.02
CA LYS A 151 -25.62 11.43 0.71
C LYS A 151 -24.26 12.09 0.58
N ARG A 152 -23.17 11.33 0.58
CA ARG A 152 -21.84 11.83 0.26
C ARG A 152 -21.84 12.46 -1.15
N SER A 153 -22.38 11.75 -2.15
CA SER A 153 -22.44 12.23 -3.54
C SER A 153 -21.04 12.60 -4.07
N ASN A 154 -20.87 13.71 -4.78
CA ASN A 154 -19.57 14.27 -5.16
C ASN A 154 -19.21 15.52 -4.35
N ASN A 155 -19.80 15.69 -3.16
CA ASN A 155 -19.52 16.85 -2.31
C ASN A 155 -18.07 16.79 -1.80
N ALA A 156 -17.43 17.96 -1.74
CA ALA A 156 -16.13 18.09 -1.10
C ALA A 156 -16.19 17.67 0.38
N TYR A 157 -15.08 17.14 0.89
CA TYR A 157 -14.94 17.02 2.34
C TYR A 157 -14.82 18.40 2.97
N GLY A 158 -15.47 18.58 4.11
CA GLY A 158 -15.45 19.83 4.86
C GLY A 158 -16.07 19.64 6.24
N GLU A 159 -15.84 20.61 7.12
CA GLU A 159 -16.30 20.56 8.51
C GLU A 159 -17.58 21.37 8.68
N ILE A 160 -18.54 20.86 9.44
CA ILE A 160 -19.81 21.54 9.73
C ILE A 160 -19.78 21.98 11.19
N THR A 161 -19.25 23.18 11.43
CA THR A 161 -19.03 23.72 12.78
C THR A 161 -20.31 24.24 13.46
N ASP A 162 -21.35 24.52 12.68
CA ASP A 162 -22.69 24.91 13.15
C ASP A 162 -23.68 23.75 12.94
N SER A 163 -24.17 23.16 14.03
CA SER A 163 -25.13 22.06 13.97
C SER A 163 -26.43 22.43 13.23
N ALA A 164 -26.82 23.72 13.19
CA ALA A 164 -27.99 24.17 12.42
C ALA A 164 -27.77 24.07 10.91
N LYS A 165 -26.52 23.92 10.46
CA LYS A 165 -26.12 23.72 9.06
C LYS A 165 -26.04 22.26 8.63
N VAL A 166 -26.31 21.30 9.51
CA VAL A 166 -26.49 19.89 9.11
C VAL A 166 -27.83 19.76 8.37
N ASP A 167 -27.79 19.20 7.15
CA ASP A 167 -29.01 18.88 6.36
C ASP A 167 -29.43 17.43 6.54
N TRP A 168 -28.43 16.55 6.62
CA TRP A 168 -28.60 15.13 6.84
C TRP A 168 -27.41 14.59 7.62
N GLN A 169 -27.65 13.56 8.41
CA GLN A 169 -26.59 12.80 9.08
C GLN A 169 -26.93 11.32 9.05
N SER A 170 -25.90 10.49 9.03
CA SER A 170 -26.02 9.04 9.20
C SER A 170 -26.49 8.73 10.62
N ALA A 171 -26.75 7.44 10.89
CA ALA A 171 -27.05 6.98 12.23
C ALA A 171 -26.04 7.53 13.26
N ASN A 172 -26.55 7.89 14.44
CA ASN A 172 -25.79 8.48 15.55
C ASN A 172 -24.98 9.75 15.21
N GLY A 173 -25.24 10.40 14.07
CA GLY A 173 -24.48 11.56 13.63
C GLY A 173 -23.07 11.23 13.15
N PHE A 174 -22.82 9.98 12.77
CA PHE A 174 -21.48 9.47 12.47
C PHE A 174 -20.82 10.20 11.30
N SER A 175 -21.54 10.36 10.19
CA SER A 175 -21.18 11.23 9.06
C SER A 175 -22.29 12.24 8.79
N LYS A 176 -21.95 13.39 8.20
CA LYS A 176 -22.88 14.51 8.03
C LYS A 176 -22.78 15.10 6.62
N GLN A 177 -23.91 15.54 6.10
CA GLN A 177 -23.98 16.37 4.90
C GLN A 177 -24.48 17.77 5.30
N SER A 178 -23.79 18.81 4.83
CA SER A 178 -24.17 20.17 5.12
C SER A 178 -25.35 20.62 4.27
N LYS A 179 -26.12 21.60 4.76
CA LYS A 179 -26.92 22.51 3.94
C LYS A 179 -26.00 23.25 2.98
N LYS A 180 -26.55 23.82 1.90
CA LYS A 180 -25.79 24.71 1.02
C LYS A 180 -25.25 25.91 1.83
N GLY A 181 -23.96 26.23 1.66
CA GLY A 181 -23.29 27.24 2.48
C GLY A 181 -23.05 26.84 3.93
N GLY A 182 -23.13 25.55 4.24
CA GLY A 182 -22.97 25.00 5.59
C GLY A 182 -21.53 24.60 5.96
N CYS A 183 -20.56 24.79 5.07
CA CYS A 183 -19.16 24.52 5.38
C CYS A 183 -18.59 25.58 6.33
N GLY A 184 -17.98 25.11 7.41
CA GLY A 184 -17.29 25.88 8.43
C GLY A 184 -15.78 25.73 8.41
N THR A 185 -15.20 25.00 7.45
CA THR A 185 -13.74 24.87 7.31
C THR A 185 -13.09 26.24 7.09
N PRO A 186 -12.02 26.60 7.81
CA PRO A 186 -11.29 27.85 7.59
C PRO A 186 -10.82 28.01 6.14
N GLY A 187 -10.90 29.22 5.58
CA GLY A 187 -10.46 29.53 4.20
C GLY A 187 -11.44 29.13 3.10
N TRP A 188 -12.45 28.28 3.39
CA TRP A 188 -13.42 27.81 2.40
C TRP A 188 -14.21 28.94 1.75
N LYS A 189 -14.73 29.88 2.56
CA LYS A 189 -15.62 30.94 2.06
C LYS A 189 -14.87 31.93 1.19
N GLU A 190 -13.63 32.22 1.56
CA GLU A 190 -12.71 33.10 0.85
C GLU A 190 -12.37 32.50 -0.52
N TYR A 191 -12.04 31.21 -0.56
CA TYR A 191 -11.74 30.50 -1.81
C TYR A 191 -12.98 30.37 -2.71
N MET A 192 -14.10 29.91 -2.17
CA MET A 192 -15.30 29.63 -2.95
C MET A 192 -16.09 30.89 -3.36
N GLY A 193 -15.84 32.02 -2.70
CA GLY A 193 -16.52 33.30 -2.97
C GLY A 193 -18.04 33.16 -3.03
N ALA A 194 -18.64 33.62 -4.14
CA ALA A 194 -20.09 33.57 -4.34
C ALA A 194 -20.67 32.14 -4.36
N ASN A 195 -19.86 31.14 -4.75
CA ASN A 195 -20.29 29.74 -4.83
C ASN A 195 -20.39 29.09 -3.45
N ALA A 196 -19.71 29.64 -2.42
CA ALA A 196 -19.76 29.09 -1.06
C ALA A 196 -21.19 28.85 -0.57
N SER A 197 -22.10 29.80 -0.84
CA SER A 197 -23.52 29.75 -0.46
C SER A 197 -24.36 28.68 -1.17
N LYS A 198 -23.87 28.13 -2.28
CA LYS A 198 -24.58 27.18 -3.15
C LYS A 198 -24.08 25.75 -3.02
N THR A 199 -22.91 25.57 -2.42
CA THR A 199 -22.19 24.31 -2.33
C THR A 199 -22.43 23.61 -0.99
N ARG A 200 -22.48 22.28 -1.02
CA ARG A 200 -22.57 21.42 0.16
C ARG A 200 -21.21 20.77 0.40
N VAL A 201 -20.94 20.42 1.65
CA VAL A 201 -19.80 19.57 2.04
C VAL A 201 -20.28 18.32 2.75
N PHE A 202 -19.43 17.31 2.76
CA PHE A 202 -19.60 16.09 3.56
C PHE A 202 -18.55 16.06 4.66
N GLU A 203 -18.98 15.85 5.90
CA GLU A 203 -18.11 15.69 7.05
C GLU A 203 -18.12 14.21 7.49
N PRO A 204 -17.03 13.47 7.27
CA PRO A 204 -16.89 12.12 7.80
C PRO A 204 -16.66 12.17 9.32
N ASN A 205 -16.79 11.02 9.98
CA ASN A 205 -16.46 10.92 11.41
C ASN A 205 -15.00 11.31 11.67
N ASN A 206 -14.73 11.87 12.85
CA ASN A 206 -13.37 12.25 13.25
C ASN A 206 -12.38 11.08 13.26
N GLU A 207 -12.84 9.84 13.47
CA GLU A 207 -11.99 8.64 13.48
C GLU A 207 -11.49 8.19 12.08
N TYR A 208 -11.95 8.83 11.00
CA TYR A 208 -11.55 8.50 9.62
C TYR A 208 -11.09 9.72 8.82
N LYS A 209 -10.97 10.90 9.45
CA LYS A 209 -10.55 12.13 8.77
C LYS A 209 -9.10 12.02 8.30
N GLY A 210 -8.25 11.39 9.10
CA GLY A 210 -6.86 11.11 8.79
C GLY A 210 -6.71 10.09 7.67
N ASP A 211 -7.49 9.01 7.70
CA ASP A 211 -7.52 7.99 6.64
C ASP A 211 -7.80 8.64 5.28
N LEU A 212 -8.85 9.46 5.22
CA LEU A 212 -9.27 10.14 3.99
C LEU A 212 -8.24 11.18 3.55
N ALA A 213 -7.59 11.88 4.48
CA ALA A 213 -6.50 12.80 4.16
C ALA A 213 -5.31 12.07 3.52
N ARG A 214 -4.88 10.96 4.12
CA ARG A 214 -3.78 10.12 3.60
C ARG A 214 -4.14 9.48 2.25
N ILE A 215 -5.40 9.16 2.00
CA ILE A 215 -5.87 8.72 0.68
C ILE A 215 -5.74 9.83 -0.36
N TYR A 216 -6.06 11.09 -0.01
CA TYR A 216 -5.92 12.22 -0.95
C TYR A 216 -4.46 12.50 -1.28
N PHE A 217 -3.58 12.48 -0.27
CA PHE A 217 -2.14 12.62 -0.48
C PHE A 217 -1.57 11.48 -1.35
N TYR A 218 -2.03 10.25 -1.14
CA TYR A 218 -1.69 9.13 -2.01
C TYR A 218 -2.13 9.39 -3.45
N MET A 219 -3.39 9.78 -3.69
CA MET A 219 -3.92 9.97 -5.04
C MET A 219 -3.09 10.98 -5.83
N VAL A 220 -2.79 12.14 -5.26
CA VAL A 220 -1.99 13.18 -5.94
C VAL A 220 -0.52 12.82 -6.11
N THR A 221 -0.02 11.82 -5.38
CA THR A 221 1.36 11.32 -5.48
C THR A 221 1.45 10.16 -6.47
N CYS A 222 0.56 9.17 -6.38
CA CYS A 222 0.50 8.03 -7.29
C CYS A 222 0.20 8.46 -8.75
N TYR A 223 -0.58 9.53 -8.91
CA TYR A 223 -1.01 10.05 -10.22
C TYR A 223 -0.44 11.43 -10.52
N GLU A 224 0.76 11.74 -10.02
CA GLU A 224 1.45 13.03 -10.17
C GLU A 224 1.36 13.66 -11.58
N PRO A 225 1.55 12.92 -12.71
CA PRO A 225 1.50 13.54 -14.05
C PRO A 225 0.14 14.09 -14.47
N VAL A 226 -0.95 13.65 -13.83
CA VAL A 226 -2.32 14.07 -14.17
C VAL A 226 -3.01 14.78 -13.01
N ALA A 227 -2.42 14.80 -11.81
CA ALA A 227 -3.06 15.35 -10.62
C ALA A 227 -3.37 16.85 -10.74
N GLY A 228 -2.57 17.60 -11.51
CA GLY A 228 -2.81 19.02 -11.81
C GLY A 228 -3.96 19.29 -12.77
N THR A 229 -4.53 18.26 -13.43
CA THR A 229 -5.69 18.44 -14.34
C THR A 229 -7.02 18.19 -13.66
N TRP A 230 -7.02 17.78 -12.39
CA TRP A 230 -8.22 17.42 -11.66
C TRP A 230 -9.00 18.66 -11.22
N THR A 231 -10.32 18.58 -11.24
CA THR A 231 -11.19 19.72 -10.97
C THR A 231 -12.26 19.37 -9.93
N SER A 232 -12.26 20.10 -8.83
CA SER A 232 -13.33 20.09 -7.82
C SER A 232 -13.22 21.29 -6.90
N ASP A 233 -14.14 21.43 -5.95
CA ASP A 233 -14.03 22.47 -4.92
C ASP A 233 -12.77 22.31 -4.03
N MET A 234 -12.16 21.11 -3.98
CA MET A 234 -10.94 20.81 -3.22
C MET A 234 -9.65 20.98 -4.04
N PHE A 235 -9.74 21.11 -5.36
CA PHE A 235 -8.59 21.32 -6.25
C PHE A 235 -8.51 22.78 -6.65
N ASP A 236 -7.28 23.28 -6.81
CA ASP A 236 -7.04 24.62 -7.32
C ASP A 236 -7.18 24.61 -8.83
N ALA A 237 -8.31 25.14 -9.32
CA ALA A 237 -8.61 25.17 -10.75
C ALA A 237 -7.67 26.07 -11.56
N GLU A 238 -6.94 26.97 -10.90
CA GLU A 238 -6.00 27.91 -11.52
C GLU A 238 -4.55 27.43 -11.44
N SER A 239 -4.30 26.31 -10.73
CA SER A 239 -2.96 25.75 -10.57
C SER A 239 -2.68 24.69 -11.62
N GLU A 240 -1.71 24.95 -12.50
CA GLU A 240 -1.09 23.92 -13.33
C GLU A 240 0.01 23.13 -12.56
N ASP A 241 0.23 23.43 -11.28
CA ASP A 241 1.25 22.80 -10.46
C ASP A 241 0.79 21.42 -9.96
N GLY A 242 1.30 20.37 -10.60
CA GLY A 242 1.11 18.99 -10.18
C GLY A 242 1.76 18.64 -8.84
N TYR A 243 2.60 19.50 -8.25
CA TYR A 243 3.24 19.25 -6.95
C TYR A 243 2.24 19.35 -5.79
N GLN A 244 1.45 20.42 -5.71
CA GLN A 244 0.38 20.60 -4.71
C GLN A 244 -0.91 21.10 -5.40
N PRO A 245 -1.72 20.20 -5.99
CA PRO A 245 -2.87 20.60 -6.81
C PRO A 245 -4.10 21.04 -5.99
N PHE A 246 -4.05 20.97 -4.66
CA PHE A 246 -5.19 21.28 -3.79
C PHE A 246 -5.40 22.78 -3.63
N ALA A 247 -6.67 23.19 -3.54
CA ALA A 247 -7.02 24.51 -3.04
C ALA A 247 -6.48 24.69 -1.61
N GLN A 248 -5.97 25.88 -1.28
CA GLN A 248 -5.28 26.10 0.00
C GLN A 248 -6.11 25.71 1.23
N TRP A 249 -7.41 26.04 1.23
CA TRP A 249 -8.32 25.66 2.33
C TRP A 249 -8.41 24.14 2.52
N ALA A 250 -8.41 23.38 1.41
CA ALA A 250 -8.51 21.93 1.42
C ALA A 250 -7.18 21.33 1.86
N PHE A 251 -6.07 21.85 1.33
CA PHE A 251 -4.73 21.45 1.73
C PHE A 251 -4.52 21.60 3.24
N ASP A 252 -4.82 22.78 3.79
CA ASP A 252 -4.68 23.06 5.22
C ASP A 252 -5.55 22.12 6.07
N MET A 253 -6.77 21.84 5.60
CA MET A 253 -7.67 20.88 6.24
C MET A 253 -7.11 19.46 6.22
N LEU A 254 -6.64 18.97 5.06
CA LEU A 254 -6.09 17.62 4.91
C LEU A 254 -4.81 17.44 5.75
N MET A 255 -3.92 18.42 5.76
CA MET A 255 -2.72 18.43 6.61
C MET A 255 -3.08 18.38 8.09
N ARG A 256 -4.12 19.11 8.50
CA ARG A 256 -4.63 19.09 9.88
C ARG A 256 -5.28 17.75 10.23
N TRP A 257 -6.14 17.22 9.35
CA TRP A 257 -6.80 15.93 9.55
C TRP A 257 -5.81 14.78 9.68
N ALA A 258 -4.80 14.70 8.82
CA ALA A 258 -3.76 13.68 8.90
C ALA A 258 -2.98 13.72 10.23
N LYS A 259 -2.83 14.91 10.83
CA LYS A 259 -2.16 15.11 12.12
C LYS A 259 -3.06 14.84 13.32
N GLU A 260 -4.33 15.24 13.25
CA GLU A 260 -5.31 15.12 14.34
C GLU A 260 -5.87 13.70 14.48
N ASP A 261 -5.88 12.93 13.39
CA ASP A 261 -6.31 11.53 13.33
C ASP A 261 -5.13 10.64 12.85
N PRO A 262 -4.27 10.18 13.78
CA PRO A 262 -3.10 9.37 13.47
C PRO A 262 -3.44 8.04 12.81
N VAL A 263 -2.45 7.45 12.13
CA VAL A 263 -2.61 6.14 11.47
C VAL A 263 -3.11 5.08 12.45
N SER A 264 -4.21 4.42 12.09
CA SER A 264 -4.84 3.35 12.87
C SER A 264 -4.34 1.96 12.46
N GLN A 265 -4.53 0.96 13.32
CA GLN A 265 -4.23 -0.44 12.97
C GLN A 265 -5.05 -0.91 11.75
N LYS A 266 -6.31 -0.45 11.65
CA LYS A 266 -7.17 -0.72 10.49
C LYS A 266 -6.50 -0.26 9.19
N GLU A 267 -5.94 0.95 9.16
CA GLU A 267 -5.26 1.46 7.98
C GLU A 267 -4.02 0.67 7.65
N ILE A 268 -3.21 0.29 8.65
CA ILE A 268 -2.01 -0.54 8.44
C ILE A 268 -2.41 -1.89 7.82
N ASP A 269 -3.40 -2.56 8.39
CA ASP A 269 -3.89 -3.86 7.91
C ASP A 269 -4.47 -3.75 6.49
N ARG A 270 -5.26 -2.69 6.26
CA ARG A 270 -5.83 -2.38 4.94
C ARG A 270 -4.71 -2.10 3.94
N ASN A 271 -3.70 -1.30 4.28
CA ASN A 271 -2.62 -0.93 3.39
C ASN A 271 -1.76 -2.13 3.01
N GLU A 272 -1.49 -3.03 3.96
CA GLU A 272 -0.80 -4.29 3.69
C GLU A 272 -1.65 -5.20 2.79
N ALA A 273 -2.95 -5.34 3.06
CA ALA A 273 -3.86 -6.08 2.18
C ALA A 273 -3.86 -5.52 0.75
N ILE A 274 -3.90 -4.20 0.60
CA ILE A 274 -3.88 -3.52 -0.69
C ILE A 274 -2.55 -3.75 -1.42
N TYR A 275 -1.42 -3.71 -0.71
CA TYR A 275 -0.12 -4.04 -1.27
C TYR A 275 -0.12 -5.44 -1.91
N GLN A 276 -0.68 -6.43 -1.21
CA GLN A 276 -0.81 -7.80 -1.73
C GLN A 276 -1.79 -7.92 -2.91
N LEU A 277 -2.71 -6.97 -3.06
CA LEU A 277 -3.76 -6.94 -4.09
C LEU A 277 -3.33 -6.19 -5.35
N GLN A 278 -2.66 -5.04 -5.23
CA GLN A 278 -2.34 -4.13 -6.34
C GLN A 278 -0.84 -3.98 -6.62
N GLY A 279 0.03 -4.54 -5.77
CA GLY A 279 1.48 -4.39 -5.88
C GLY A 279 2.01 -3.01 -5.45
N ASN A 280 1.12 -2.08 -5.09
CA ASN A 280 1.47 -0.78 -4.53
C ASN A 280 0.69 -0.48 -3.26
N ARG A 281 1.17 0.49 -2.47
CA ARG A 281 0.66 0.79 -1.12
C ARG A 281 0.75 2.27 -0.81
N ASN A 282 -0.06 2.75 0.13
CA ASN A 282 -0.12 4.15 0.53
C ASN A 282 1.07 4.51 1.45
N PRO A 283 2.04 5.31 0.99
CA PRO A 283 3.19 5.67 1.81
C PRO A 283 2.82 6.59 2.98
N PHE A 284 1.70 7.31 2.92
CA PHE A 284 1.24 8.17 4.01
C PHE A 284 0.66 7.38 5.18
N VAL A 285 0.29 6.11 4.96
CA VAL A 285 -0.04 5.16 6.03
C VAL A 285 1.23 4.53 6.61
N ASP A 286 2.20 4.17 5.77
CA ASP A 286 3.45 3.55 6.21
C ASP A 286 4.40 4.52 6.93
N TYR A 287 4.32 5.82 6.59
CA TYR A 287 5.05 6.91 7.24
C TYR A 287 4.10 8.00 7.69
N PRO A 288 3.52 7.88 8.90
CA PRO A 288 2.76 8.97 9.50
C PRO A 288 3.62 10.26 9.55
N GLY A 289 3.13 11.34 8.94
CA GLY A 289 3.85 12.62 8.86
C GLY A 289 4.70 12.81 7.60
N LEU A 290 4.67 11.90 6.63
CA LEU A 290 5.37 12.03 5.34
C LEU A 290 4.93 13.29 4.57
N GLU A 291 3.66 13.66 4.66
CA GLU A 291 3.10 14.87 4.07
C GLU A 291 3.83 16.15 4.53
N ASP A 292 4.38 16.16 5.75
CA ASP A 292 5.16 17.29 6.28
C ASP A 292 6.55 17.40 5.61
N TYR A 293 7.13 16.28 5.18
CA TYR A 293 8.38 16.24 4.39
C TYR A 293 8.17 16.52 2.91
N ILE A 294 6.95 16.34 2.40
CA ILE A 294 6.64 16.66 1.02
C ILE A 294 6.21 18.11 0.90
N TRP A 295 5.22 18.57 1.66
CA TRP A 295 4.61 19.90 1.48
C TRP A 295 4.72 20.80 2.72
N GLY A 296 4.90 20.22 3.89
CA GLY A 296 4.88 20.95 5.15
C GLY A 296 6.21 21.61 5.54
N SER A 297 6.37 21.75 6.85
CA SER A 297 7.49 22.45 7.48
C SER A 297 8.84 21.75 7.30
N LYS A 298 8.82 20.45 6.97
CA LYS A 298 10.02 19.63 6.77
C LYS A 298 10.40 19.44 5.31
N LYS A 299 9.78 20.17 4.36
CA LYS A 299 10.08 20.01 2.93
C LYS A 299 11.55 20.21 2.54
N GLU A 300 12.30 20.99 3.31
CA GLU A 300 13.75 21.21 3.12
C GLU A 300 14.64 20.20 3.88
N VAL A 301 14.04 19.35 4.70
CA VAL A 301 14.72 18.31 5.48
C VAL A 301 14.84 17.06 4.60
N ALA A 302 16.06 16.54 4.49
CA ALA A 302 16.30 15.29 3.76
C ALA A 302 15.49 14.16 4.42
N PHE A 303 14.63 13.52 3.63
CA PHE A 303 13.84 12.40 4.11
C PHE A 303 14.76 11.21 4.41
N ASN A 304 14.56 10.63 5.59
CA ASN A 304 15.19 9.39 5.96
C ASN A 304 14.07 8.38 6.22
N TYR A 305 13.96 7.42 5.31
CA TYR A 305 12.99 6.34 5.36
C TYR A 305 13.12 5.49 6.64
N GLY A 306 14.29 5.46 7.28
CA GLY A 306 14.49 4.86 8.60
C GLY A 306 14.36 3.33 8.66
N GLY A 307 13.80 2.67 7.63
CA GLY A 307 13.94 1.23 7.49
C GLY A 307 15.37 0.88 7.13
N ASP A 308 15.68 -0.41 7.16
CA ASP A 308 17.00 -0.90 6.76
C ASP A 308 17.37 -0.22 5.42
N THR A 309 18.48 0.51 5.38
CA THR A 309 19.25 0.56 4.12
C THR A 309 19.42 -0.90 3.72
N PRO A 310 19.23 -1.31 2.44
CA PRO A 310 19.52 -2.65 1.94
C PRO A 310 20.52 -3.29 2.85
N ASN A 311 20.02 -4.12 3.77
CA ASN A 311 20.87 -4.67 4.82
C ASN A 311 22.02 -5.21 4.03
N GLU A 312 23.25 -4.87 4.39
CA GLU A 312 24.41 -5.16 3.55
C GLU A 312 24.65 -6.69 3.44
N GLY A 313 23.65 -7.52 3.78
CA GLY A 313 23.26 -8.74 3.11
C GLY A 313 23.96 -8.96 1.78
N GLU A 314 24.46 -10.18 1.62
CA GLU A 314 25.31 -10.51 0.51
C GLU A 314 24.59 -10.19 -0.81
N PRO A 315 25.29 -9.61 -1.80
CA PRO A 315 24.74 -9.47 -3.14
C PRO A 315 24.13 -10.80 -3.55
N ALA A 316 22.94 -10.74 -4.15
CA ALA A 316 22.35 -11.97 -4.63
C ALA A 316 23.33 -12.63 -5.59
N THR A 317 23.43 -13.95 -5.51
CA THR A 317 24.29 -14.74 -6.39
C THR A 317 23.42 -15.66 -7.22
N ASN A 318 23.85 -15.99 -8.44
CA ASN A 318 23.22 -17.05 -9.20
C ASN A 318 23.10 -18.30 -8.33
N CYS A 319 21.90 -18.83 -8.22
CA CYS A 319 21.60 -19.92 -7.30
C CYS A 319 20.50 -20.82 -7.84
N GLU A 320 20.47 -22.05 -7.33
CA GLU A 320 19.33 -22.93 -7.44
C GLU A 320 18.73 -23.07 -6.04
N ILE A 321 17.43 -22.83 -5.92
CA ILE A 321 16.70 -22.82 -4.65
C ILE A 321 15.60 -23.88 -4.73
N ILE A 322 15.62 -24.83 -3.81
CA ILE A 322 14.53 -25.79 -3.63
C ILE A 322 13.39 -25.05 -2.91
N LEU A 323 12.16 -25.24 -3.37
CA LEU A 323 10.97 -24.63 -2.78
C LEU A 323 10.14 -25.73 -2.11
N ASN A 324 10.35 -25.92 -0.81
CA ASN A 324 9.68 -26.95 -0.03
C ASN A 324 9.56 -26.53 1.45
N GLU A 325 8.98 -27.41 2.27
CA GLU A 325 8.68 -27.13 3.68
C GLU A 325 9.93 -26.75 4.49
N LYS A 326 11.08 -27.33 4.16
CA LYS A 326 12.36 -27.02 4.82
C LYS A 326 12.83 -25.60 4.49
N THR A 327 12.65 -25.16 3.25
CA THR A 327 13.01 -23.80 2.82
C THR A 327 12.27 -22.75 3.64
N PHE A 328 10.98 -22.97 3.91
CA PHE A 328 10.14 -22.04 4.66
C PHE A 328 10.14 -22.30 6.18
N GLY A 329 10.89 -23.30 6.66
CA GLY A 329 10.98 -23.63 8.08
C GLY A 329 9.64 -24.09 8.67
N VAL A 330 8.87 -24.86 7.90
CA VAL A 330 7.53 -25.30 8.29
C VAL A 330 7.41 -26.82 8.26
N ASP A 331 6.59 -27.40 9.15
CA ASP A 331 6.32 -28.85 9.20
C ASP A 331 4.84 -29.13 8.89
N TRP A 332 4.59 -29.75 7.73
CA TRP A 332 3.25 -29.91 7.15
C TRP A 332 2.82 -31.38 7.16
N THR A 333 3.37 -32.19 8.06
CA THR A 333 2.97 -33.57 8.22
C THR A 333 1.52 -33.67 8.73
N GLY A 334 0.64 -34.22 7.88
CA GLY A 334 -0.76 -34.52 8.20
C GLY A 334 -1.80 -33.50 7.69
N ASN A 335 -3.06 -33.94 7.64
CA ASN A 335 -4.22 -33.24 7.07
C ASN A 335 -4.65 -31.93 7.81
N LYS A 336 -3.81 -31.36 8.70
CA LYS A 336 -4.22 -30.30 9.65
C LYS A 336 -3.43 -28.99 9.61
N ASN A 337 -2.38 -28.83 8.80
CA ASN A 337 -1.54 -27.62 8.86
C ASN A 337 -1.78 -26.66 7.69
N MET A 338 -3.06 -26.35 7.41
CA MET A 338 -3.39 -25.16 6.61
C MET A 338 -3.21 -23.91 7.50
N ARG A 339 -2.38 -22.94 7.09
CA ARG A 339 -2.43 -21.62 7.74
C ARG A 339 -3.84 -21.05 7.57
N ASN A 340 -4.39 -20.55 8.68
CA ASN A 340 -5.74 -20.01 8.73
C ASN A 340 -5.88 -18.89 7.69
N TYR A 341 -6.76 -19.08 6.69
CA TYR A 341 -7.12 -18.09 5.66
C TYR A 341 -7.33 -16.68 6.25
N TYR A 342 -7.82 -16.62 7.48
CA TYR A 342 -8.13 -15.39 8.21
C TYR A 342 -6.90 -14.59 8.67
N THR A 343 -5.74 -15.23 8.87
CA THR A 343 -4.51 -14.52 9.32
C THR A 343 -3.61 -14.07 8.17
N ARG A 344 -3.82 -14.65 6.96
CA ARG A 344 -3.08 -14.38 5.71
C ARG A 344 -1.55 -14.27 5.81
N THR A 345 -0.94 -14.82 6.86
CA THR A 345 0.49 -14.67 7.11
C THR A 345 1.31 -15.38 6.01
N PRO A 346 2.22 -14.69 5.30
CA PRO A 346 3.00 -15.27 4.23
C PRO A 346 4.07 -16.24 4.73
N LEU A 347 4.49 -17.20 3.89
CA LEU A 347 5.71 -17.96 4.11
C LEU A 347 6.88 -17.16 3.58
N VAL A 348 7.91 -16.96 4.40
CA VAL A 348 9.09 -16.17 4.05
C VAL A 348 10.34 -17.01 4.29
N ALA A 349 11.24 -17.02 3.31
CA ALA A 349 12.56 -17.63 3.39
C ALA A 349 13.58 -16.68 2.76
N SER A 350 14.86 -16.83 3.11
CA SER A 350 15.94 -16.09 2.45
C SER A 350 17.12 -17.02 2.21
N GLN A 351 17.62 -17.04 0.98
CA GLN A 351 18.74 -17.88 0.56
C GLN A 351 19.55 -17.18 -0.53
N ASN A 352 20.87 -17.21 -0.43
CA ASN A 352 21.78 -16.64 -1.45
C ASN A 352 21.51 -15.16 -1.78
N GLY A 353 21.05 -14.37 -0.81
CA GLY A 353 20.71 -12.95 -0.99
C GLY A 353 19.37 -12.71 -1.70
N ILE A 354 18.56 -13.76 -1.87
CA ILE A 354 17.20 -13.70 -2.42
C ILE A 354 16.20 -14.01 -1.30
N ASP A 355 15.29 -13.07 -1.05
CA ASP A 355 14.10 -13.34 -0.25
C ASP A 355 13.04 -14.00 -1.14
N ILE A 356 12.40 -15.03 -0.60
CA ILE A 356 11.35 -15.81 -1.25
C ILE A 356 10.12 -15.70 -0.37
N ILE A 357 9.05 -15.16 -0.93
CA ILE A 357 7.81 -14.89 -0.19
C ILE A 357 6.67 -15.59 -0.92
N LEU A 358 5.98 -16.52 -0.25
CA LEU A 358 4.76 -17.12 -0.76
C LEU A 358 3.58 -16.59 0.06
N SER A 359 2.76 -15.75 -0.56
CA SER A 359 1.63 -15.06 0.06
C SER A 359 0.28 -15.45 -0.57
N TYR A 360 -0.80 -15.22 0.18
CA TYR A 360 -2.15 -15.30 -0.36
C TYR A 360 -2.42 -14.04 -1.20
N GLY A 361 -2.86 -14.16 -2.45
CA GLY A 361 -3.46 -13.03 -3.16
C GLY A 361 -4.99 -13.11 -3.15
N ILE A 362 -5.64 -12.23 -3.90
CA ILE A 362 -7.03 -11.77 -3.66
C ILE A 362 -8.07 -12.89 -3.51
N GLU A 363 -7.90 -14.00 -4.22
CA GLU A 363 -8.84 -15.14 -4.19
C GLU A 363 -8.16 -16.44 -3.74
N GLY A 364 -6.96 -16.31 -3.17
CA GLY A 364 -6.16 -17.42 -2.65
C GLY A 364 -6.75 -17.96 -1.35
N SER A 365 -7.05 -19.27 -1.32
CA SER A 365 -7.68 -19.92 -0.16
C SER A 365 -6.70 -20.68 0.73
N LYS A 366 -5.53 -21.07 0.20
CA LYS A 366 -4.58 -22.00 0.83
C LYS A 366 -3.15 -21.62 0.48
N LEU A 367 -2.23 -21.67 1.43
CA LEU A 367 -0.80 -21.84 1.14
C LEU A 367 -0.47 -23.32 1.31
N TYR A 368 0.48 -23.84 0.53
CA TYR A 368 0.98 -25.20 0.71
C TYR A 368 2.44 -25.40 0.38
N SER A 369 3.11 -26.18 1.23
CA SER A 369 4.48 -26.64 1.07
C SER A 369 4.64 -28.02 1.69
N ASP A 370 5.16 -28.99 0.95
CA ASP A 370 5.54 -30.31 1.47
C ASP A 370 7.04 -30.56 1.31
N SER A 371 7.53 -31.79 1.53
CA SER A 371 8.94 -32.14 1.43
C SER A 371 9.54 -31.97 0.02
N THR A 372 8.72 -31.85 -1.02
CA THR A 372 9.13 -31.88 -2.43
C THR A 372 8.81 -30.61 -3.21
N HIS A 373 7.73 -29.90 -2.88
CA HIS A 373 7.31 -28.71 -3.62
C HIS A 373 6.44 -27.77 -2.79
N ILE A 374 6.32 -26.53 -3.25
CA ILE A 374 5.19 -25.66 -2.92
C ILE A 374 4.05 -25.85 -3.91
N ARG A 375 2.83 -25.52 -3.49
CA ARG A 375 1.69 -25.38 -4.40
C ARG A 375 1.29 -23.91 -4.49
N LEU A 376 1.46 -23.35 -5.67
CA LEU A 376 0.93 -22.04 -5.99
C LEU A 376 -0.54 -22.20 -6.38
N TYR A 377 -1.44 -22.05 -5.40
CA TYR A 377 -2.88 -22.03 -5.63
C TYR A 377 -3.30 -20.77 -6.38
N ASN A 378 -4.54 -20.80 -6.88
CA ASN A 378 -5.14 -19.68 -7.59
C ASN A 378 -4.93 -18.35 -6.86
N LYS A 379 -4.45 -17.35 -7.59
CA LYS A 379 -4.23 -15.98 -7.10
C LYS A 379 -3.29 -15.86 -5.90
N ASN A 380 -2.64 -16.92 -5.43
CA ASN A 380 -1.48 -16.75 -4.53
C ASN A 380 -0.35 -16.05 -5.29
N VAL A 381 0.53 -15.40 -4.53
CA VAL A 381 1.68 -14.69 -5.08
C VAL A 381 2.96 -15.34 -4.55
N LEU A 382 3.89 -15.60 -5.47
CA LEU A 382 5.25 -16.02 -5.17
C LEU A 382 6.20 -14.90 -5.60
N THR A 383 6.89 -14.31 -4.63
CA THR A 383 7.79 -13.18 -4.84
C THR A 383 9.24 -13.60 -4.63
N PHE A 384 10.11 -13.11 -5.49
CA PHE A 384 11.57 -13.18 -5.35
C PHE A 384 12.11 -11.77 -5.28
N ARG A 385 12.89 -11.46 -4.24
CA ARG A 385 13.46 -10.13 -4.04
C ARG A 385 14.97 -10.22 -3.82
N ALA A 386 15.72 -9.50 -4.62
CA ALA A 386 17.16 -9.31 -4.50
C ALA A 386 17.46 -7.90 -3.96
N HIS A 387 18.41 -7.82 -3.02
CA HIS A 387 18.61 -6.59 -2.24
C HIS A 387 19.66 -5.63 -2.82
N LYS A 388 20.65 -6.13 -3.57
CA LYS A 388 21.81 -5.33 -4.07
C LYS A 388 22.00 -5.33 -5.58
N ASN A 389 21.29 -6.19 -6.30
CA ASN A 389 21.40 -6.37 -7.74
C ASN A 389 20.06 -6.86 -8.27
N GLU A 390 19.86 -6.76 -9.58
CA GLU A 390 18.60 -7.12 -10.21
C GLU A 390 18.59 -8.59 -10.60
N ILE A 391 17.44 -9.23 -10.47
CA ILE A 391 17.17 -10.54 -11.02
C ILE A 391 16.99 -10.38 -12.53
N THR A 392 17.75 -11.16 -13.30
CA THR A 392 17.71 -11.13 -14.77
C THR A 392 16.97 -12.33 -15.36
N SER A 393 16.90 -13.44 -14.61
CA SER A 393 16.13 -14.61 -15.02
C SER A 393 15.73 -15.48 -13.84
N ILE A 394 14.54 -16.09 -13.92
CA ILE A 394 14.07 -17.12 -13.00
C ILE A 394 13.51 -18.27 -13.83
N GLU A 395 14.18 -19.41 -13.79
CA GLU A 395 13.74 -20.65 -14.44
C GLU A 395 13.06 -21.57 -13.42
N PHE A 396 11.82 -21.94 -13.68
CA PHE A 396 10.99 -22.76 -12.78
C PHE A 396 11.04 -24.24 -13.16
N THR A 397 11.28 -25.10 -12.17
CA THR A 397 11.01 -26.54 -12.31
C THR A 397 9.61 -26.84 -11.77
N ILE A 398 8.70 -27.16 -12.68
CA ILE A 398 7.28 -27.40 -12.41
C ILE A 398 7.01 -28.90 -12.62
N PRO A 399 6.95 -29.73 -11.55
CA PRO A 399 6.72 -31.17 -11.69
C PRO A 399 5.33 -31.50 -12.21
N ALA A 400 4.33 -30.71 -11.79
CA ALA A 400 2.96 -30.84 -12.24
C ALA A 400 2.26 -29.48 -12.22
N LYS A 401 1.37 -29.29 -13.19
CA LYS A 401 0.53 -28.11 -13.33
C LYS A 401 -0.86 -28.58 -13.71
N ALA A 402 -1.90 -28.02 -13.11
CA ALA A 402 -3.26 -28.24 -13.61
C ALA A 402 -3.42 -27.60 -15.00
N ASP A 403 -4.13 -28.27 -15.91
CA ASP A 403 -4.25 -27.85 -17.33
C ASP A 403 -4.86 -26.46 -17.52
N ASP A 404 -5.64 -25.99 -16.56
CA ASP A 404 -6.30 -24.68 -16.56
C ASP A 404 -5.53 -23.61 -15.76
N LYS A 405 -4.27 -23.88 -15.40
CA LYS A 405 -3.43 -22.97 -14.64
C LYS A 405 -2.21 -22.51 -15.42
N GLU A 406 -1.95 -21.22 -15.37
CA GLU A 406 -0.72 -20.63 -15.90
C GLU A 406 0.02 -19.85 -14.82
N LEU A 407 1.35 -19.89 -14.89
CA LEU A 407 2.24 -19.09 -14.06
C LEU A 407 2.45 -17.74 -14.76
N ILE A 408 1.98 -16.67 -14.15
CA ILE A 408 1.98 -15.34 -14.76
C ILE A 408 2.85 -14.40 -13.92
N PRO A 409 3.84 -13.74 -14.52
CA PRO A 409 4.62 -12.72 -13.82
C PRO A 409 3.82 -11.43 -13.77
N LEU A 410 3.90 -10.68 -12.67
CA LEU A 410 3.29 -9.35 -12.57
C LEU A 410 4.08 -8.30 -13.35
N THR A 411 5.37 -8.56 -13.61
CA THR A 411 6.27 -7.71 -14.40
C THR A 411 7.12 -8.54 -15.34
N GLY A 412 7.38 -8.09 -16.56
CA GLY A 412 8.16 -8.83 -17.55
C GLY A 412 7.34 -9.91 -18.27
N GLN A 413 8.01 -10.88 -18.88
CA GLN A 413 7.35 -11.93 -19.69
C GLN A 413 7.90 -13.32 -19.37
N MET A 414 7.05 -14.34 -19.56
CA MET A 414 7.44 -15.74 -19.49
C MET A 414 7.73 -16.29 -20.88
N GLU A 415 8.84 -17.00 -21.01
CA GLU A 415 9.19 -17.84 -22.15
C GLU A 415 9.21 -19.30 -21.66
N GLY A 416 8.09 -20.01 -21.87
CA GLY A 416 7.89 -21.33 -21.27
C GLY A 416 7.90 -21.26 -19.74
N ASN A 417 8.81 -21.97 -19.09
CA ASN A 417 8.98 -21.94 -17.64
C ASN A 417 10.04 -20.94 -17.16
N THR A 418 10.50 -20.03 -18.03
CA THR A 418 11.55 -19.07 -17.69
C THR A 418 11.02 -17.66 -17.77
N TRP A 419 11.17 -16.92 -16.67
CA TRP A 419 11.03 -15.48 -16.67
C TRP A 419 12.33 -14.81 -17.10
N ARG A 420 12.22 -13.75 -17.89
CA ARG A 420 13.33 -12.85 -18.25
C ARG A 420 12.92 -11.41 -18.02
N GLY A 421 13.85 -10.62 -17.52
CA GLY A 421 13.63 -9.20 -17.25
C GLY A 421 14.82 -8.60 -16.50
N GLN A 422 14.59 -7.47 -15.84
CA GLN A 422 15.58 -6.84 -14.98
C GLN A 422 14.81 -6.10 -13.89
N ALA A 423 14.81 -6.67 -12.68
CA ALA A 423 14.09 -6.11 -11.54
C ALA A 423 14.69 -6.57 -10.21
N SER A 424 14.68 -5.71 -9.20
CA SER A 424 15.07 -6.09 -7.82
C SER A 424 14.01 -6.96 -7.14
N GLU A 425 12.77 -6.95 -7.62
CA GLU A 425 11.68 -7.79 -7.15
C GLU A 425 10.89 -8.32 -8.34
N VAL A 426 10.58 -9.61 -8.32
CA VAL A 426 9.77 -10.28 -9.34
C VAL A 426 8.68 -11.08 -8.65
N MET A 427 7.43 -10.83 -9.03
CA MET A 427 6.26 -11.49 -8.47
C MET A 427 5.58 -12.37 -9.52
N PHE A 428 5.09 -13.52 -9.09
CA PHE A 428 4.38 -14.48 -9.91
C PHE A 428 3.06 -14.86 -9.27
N THR A 429 2.01 -15.00 -10.07
CA THR A 429 0.72 -15.51 -9.63
C THR A 429 0.26 -16.68 -10.50
N SER A 430 -0.76 -17.40 -10.04
CA SER A 430 -1.45 -18.42 -10.83
C SER A 430 -2.85 -17.94 -11.21
N THR A 431 -3.20 -17.93 -12.50
CA THR A 431 -4.56 -17.58 -12.97
C THR A 431 -5.24 -18.73 -13.72
N TYR A 432 -6.55 -18.59 -13.96
CA TYR A 432 -7.34 -19.48 -14.81
C TYR A 432 -7.28 -19.08 -16.28
N THR A 433 -7.46 -20.04 -17.18
CA THR A 433 -7.81 -19.81 -18.60
C THR A 433 -9.33 -19.83 -18.85
N SER A 434 -10.17 -20.14 -17.85
CA SER A 434 -11.63 -20.27 -17.97
C SER A 434 -12.42 -19.20 -17.19
N SER A 435 -13.69 -19.00 -17.57
CA SER A 435 -14.51 -17.82 -17.25
C SER A 435 -15.19 -17.79 -15.87
N TRP A 436 -15.04 -18.81 -15.00
CA TRP A 436 -15.71 -18.87 -13.68
C TRP A 436 -14.74 -19.16 -12.51
N PRO A 437 -14.62 -18.27 -11.50
CA PRO A 437 -13.55 -18.34 -10.47
C PRO A 437 -13.69 -19.44 -9.40
N GLU A 438 -14.91 -19.85 -9.04
CA GLU A 438 -15.17 -20.59 -7.79
C GLU A 438 -14.92 -22.10 -7.90
N ALA A 439 -15.12 -22.72 -9.06
CA ALA A 439 -15.10 -24.18 -9.19
C ALA A 439 -13.70 -24.81 -9.04
N ASN A 440 -12.62 -24.03 -9.14
CA ASN A 440 -11.25 -24.55 -9.32
C ASN A 440 -10.23 -24.01 -8.30
N ALA A 441 -10.67 -23.46 -7.16
CA ALA A 441 -9.78 -22.84 -6.17
C ALA A 441 -8.72 -23.80 -5.56
N ASN A 442 -8.95 -25.12 -5.63
CA ASN A 442 -8.03 -26.15 -5.16
C ASN A 442 -6.98 -26.59 -6.19
N LYS A 443 -7.09 -26.15 -7.45
CA LYS A 443 -6.09 -26.41 -8.48
C LYS A 443 -4.89 -25.48 -8.30
N HIS A 444 -3.72 -25.97 -8.66
CA HIS A 444 -2.45 -25.34 -8.32
C HIS A 444 -1.36 -25.70 -9.31
N ILE A 445 -0.27 -24.93 -9.24
CA ILE A 445 1.00 -25.22 -9.90
C ILE A 445 1.95 -25.75 -8.83
N GLN A 446 2.50 -26.95 -9.03
CA GLN A 446 3.55 -27.47 -8.16
C GLN A 446 4.88 -26.89 -8.61
N ILE A 447 5.62 -26.27 -7.69
CA ILE A 447 6.94 -25.69 -7.99
C ILE A 447 7.94 -26.31 -7.04
N ALA A 448 8.87 -27.11 -7.58
CA ALA A 448 9.85 -27.83 -6.78
C ALA A 448 11.11 -27.02 -6.54
N LYS A 449 11.55 -26.24 -7.54
CA LYS A 449 12.76 -25.43 -7.45
C LYS A 449 12.75 -24.30 -8.47
N VAL A 450 13.62 -23.32 -8.23
CA VAL A 450 13.93 -22.25 -9.17
C VAL A 450 15.43 -22.12 -9.36
N LYS A 451 15.84 -21.77 -10.57
CA LYS A 451 17.20 -21.33 -10.87
C LYS A 451 17.17 -19.84 -11.18
N ILE A 452 17.83 -19.06 -10.35
CA ILE A 452 17.83 -17.61 -10.40
C ILE A 452 19.17 -17.13 -10.95
N THR A 453 19.10 -16.27 -11.95
CA THR A 453 20.23 -15.50 -12.46
C THR A 453 20.05 -14.05 -12.10
N VAL A 454 21.11 -13.41 -11.64
CA VAL A 454 21.12 -12.01 -11.26
C VAL A 454 22.15 -11.26 -12.09
N ALA A 455 21.93 -9.97 -12.28
CA ALA A 455 22.93 -9.08 -12.81
C ALA A 455 24.19 -9.18 -11.94
N SER A 456 25.36 -9.20 -12.58
CA SER A 456 26.62 -9.15 -11.83
C SER A 456 26.57 -7.95 -10.88
N PRO A 457 26.97 -8.10 -9.61
CA PRO A 457 27.09 -6.95 -8.73
C PRO A 457 27.91 -5.90 -9.46
N THR A 458 27.43 -4.65 -9.48
CA THR A 458 28.31 -3.53 -9.75
C THR A 458 29.36 -3.61 -8.65
N GLY A 459 30.57 -4.09 -8.98
CA GLY A 459 31.63 -4.30 -7.99
C GLY A 459 31.96 -3.01 -7.24
N ILE A 460 32.92 -3.04 -6.31
CA ILE A 460 33.32 -1.84 -5.58
C ILE A 460 33.82 -0.78 -6.58
N GLN A 461 33.02 0.25 -6.84
CA GLN A 461 33.31 1.25 -7.88
C GLN A 461 34.31 2.32 -7.41
N SER A 462 34.42 2.54 -6.10
CA SER A 462 35.41 3.44 -5.51
C SER A 462 35.85 2.93 -4.13
N ILE A 463 37.11 3.16 -3.77
CA ILE A 463 37.67 2.83 -2.46
C ILE A 463 38.14 4.14 -1.84
N ASN A 464 37.38 4.66 -0.87
CA ASN A 464 37.78 5.84 -0.11
C ASN A 464 38.45 5.42 1.20
N ASN A 465 39.65 5.96 1.48
CA ASN A 465 40.43 5.65 2.69
C ASN A 465 39.77 6.06 4.01
N HIS A 466 38.61 6.74 3.97
CA HIS A 466 37.86 7.22 5.13
C HIS A 466 36.49 6.56 5.30
N ASP A 467 36.16 5.56 4.47
CA ASP A 467 34.85 4.92 4.55
C ASP A 467 34.78 3.94 5.74
N THR A 468 34.02 4.32 6.76
CA THR A 468 33.79 3.50 7.95
C THR A 468 32.75 2.40 7.75
N GLN A 469 32.02 2.38 6.63
CA GLN A 469 30.95 1.40 6.35
C GLN A 469 31.52 0.03 5.95
N HIS A 470 32.65 -0.01 5.25
CA HIS A 470 33.24 -1.24 4.70
C HIS A 470 34.30 -1.90 5.61
N LYS A 471 34.00 -2.06 6.91
CA LYS A 471 34.85 -2.80 7.85
C LYS A 471 34.71 -4.32 7.67
N GLY A 472 35.62 -4.89 6.90
CA GLY A 472 35.70 -6.33 6.60
C GLY A 472 36.58 -6.61 5.40
N THR A 473 36.73 -7.90 5.04
CA THR A 473 37.38 -8.30 3.79
C THR A 473 36.32 -8.59 2.74
N TYR A 474 36.51 -8.06 1.53
CA TYR A 474 35.58 -8.18 0.41
C TYR A 474 36.34 -8.62 -0.84
N THR A 475 35.67 -9.35 -1.73
CA THR A 475 36.15 -9.55 -3.09
C THR A 475 36.08 -8.24 -3.87
N ILE A 476 36.77 -8.16 -5.01
CA ILE A 476 36.62 -7.05 -5.97
C ILE A 476 35.18 -6.89 -6.49
N SER A 477 34.37 -7.96 -6.43
CA SER A 477 32.95 -7.94 -6.76
C SER A 477 32.05 -7.50 -5.60
N GLY A 478 32.61 -7.01 -4.49
CA GLY A 478 31.85 -6.51 -3.34
C GLY A 478 31.27 -7.60 -2.43
N ARG A 479 31.64 -8.87 -2.60
CA ARG A 479 31.21 -9.97 -1.73
C ARG A 479 32.05 -9.99 -0.46
N ARG A 480 31.43 -9.92 0.71
CA ARG A 480 32.14 -10.07 1.99
C ARG A 480 32.68 -11.50 2.13
N ILE A 481 33.92 -11.64 2.61
CA ILE A 481 34.60 -12.92 2.85
C ILE A 481 35.18 -12.92 4.26
N ASN A 482 35.07 -14.07 4.92
CA ASN A 482 35.74 -14.32 6.18
C ASN A 482 37.26 -14.44 5.94
N ASP A 483 38.05 -13.76 6.76
CA ASP A 483 39.52 -13.77 6.68
C ASP A 483 40.12 -15.19 6.74
N ASN A 484 39.44 -16.13 7.38
CA ASN A 484 39.87 -17.53 7.47
C ASN A 484 39.72 -18.32 6.17
N ASN A 485 38.98 -17.80 5.18
CA ASN A 485 38.67 -18.45 3.91
C ASN A 485 39.37 -17.78 2.72
N LEU A 486 40.39 -16.96 2.98
CA LEU A 486 41.09 -16.26 1.91
C LEU A 486 42.01 -17.21 1.13
N THR A 487 41.88 -17.19 -0.18
CA THR A 487 42.76 -17.88 -1.13
C THR A 487 43.67 -16.85 -1.82
N LYS A 488 44.59 -17.29 -2.68
CA LYS A 488 45.36 -16.35 -3.52
C LYS A 488 44.42 -15.47 -4.35
N GLY A 489 44.63 -14.16 -4.32
CA GLY A 489 43.73 -13.24 -5.01
C GLY A 489 43.82 -11.78 -4.54
N VAL A 490 42.98 -10.94 -5.14
CA VAL A 490 42.86 -9.52 -4.79
C VAL A 490 41.56 -9.30 -4.01
N TYR A 491 41.69 -8.67 -2.85
CA TYR A 491 40.63 -8.37 -1.91
C TYR A 491 40.67 -6.91 -1.49
N ILE A 492 39.62 -6.45 -0.83
CA ILE A 492 39.53 -5.16 -0.18
C ILE A 492 39.30 -5.42 1.30
N LYS A 493 40.31 -5.20 2.13
CA LYS A 493 40.26 -5.37 3.60
C LYS A 493 40.24 -4.00 4.27
N ASN A 494 39.14 -3.69 4.95
CA ASN A 494 38.94 -2.42 5.67
C ASN A 494 39.24 -1.19 4.78
N GLY A 495 38.68 -1.17 3.57
CA GLY A 495 38.89 -0.09 2.62
C GLY A 495 40.30 -0.02 2.01
N LYS A 496 41.13 -1.06 2.16
CA LYS A 496 42.46 -1.13 1.54
C LYS A 496 42.58 -2.37 0.66
N ARG A 497 43.24 -2.22 -0.49
CA ARG A 497 43.59 -3.36 -1.34
C ARG A 497 44.50 -4.32 -0.57
N LEU A 498 44.08 -5.57 -0.47
CA LEU A 498 44.82 -6.71 0.06
C LEU A 498 45.12 -7.66 -1.09
N ILE A 499 46.36 -8.09 -1.24
CA ILE A 499 46.77 -9.10 -2.23
C ILE A 499 47.38 -10.25 -1.43
N LEU A 500 46.87 -11.47 -1.65
CA LEU A 500 47.33 -12.69 -0.99
C LEU A 500 47.96 -13.66 -1.98
#